data_AF-A0A815UFM3-F1
#
_entry.id   AF-A0A815UFM3-F1
#
_cell.length_a   1.000
_cell.length_b   1.000
_cell.length_c   1.000
_cell.angle_alpha   90.00
_cell.angle_beta   90.00
_cell.angle_gamma   90.00
#
_symmetry.space_group_name_H-M   'P 1'
#
loop_
_entity.id
_entity.type
_entity.pdbx_description
1 polymer ?
#
loop_
_entity_poly.entity_id
_entity_poly.type
_entity_poly.pdbx_seq_one_letter_code
_entity_poly.pdbx_strand_id
1 'polypeptide(L)'
;MASYSSIPWGYLEPINNIYPRGILTKSSYTIGRHPNECDIILDSKELRQHEYFIHLSSKHFIIECLDNGRSIFFRDVSRNGCYIDGELIHHSKILLQNSEHIM
;
A
#
# COMPACT_ATOMS: atom_id res chain seq x y z
N MET A 1 -18.64 4.42 17.27
CA MET A 1 -17.21 4.82 17.47
C MET A 1 -16.38 3.56 17.32
N ALA A 2 -15.61 3.44 16.23
CA ALA A 2 -14.77 2.26 16.03
C ALA A 2 -13.55 2.37 16.97
N SER A 3 -13.39 1.40 17.88
CA SER A 3 -12.18 1.31 18.71
C SER A 3 -11.06 0.75 17.85
N TYR A 4 -10.07 1.57 17.54
CA TYR A 4 -8.83 1.10 16.91
C TYR A 4 -8.08 0.24 17.94
N SER A 5 -7.71 -1.00 17.57
CA SER A 5 -6.77 -1.77 18.36
C SER A 5 -5.40 -1.11 18.25
N SER A 6 -4.72 -0.90 19.38
CA SER A 6 -3.31 -0.47 19.40
C SER A 6 -2.36 -1.53 18.83
N ILE A 7 -2.85 -2.74 18.59
CA ILE A 7 -2.11 -3.88 18.04
C ILE A 7 -2.16 -3.80 16.51
N PRO A 8 -1.01 -3.77 15.82
CA PRO A 8 -0.95 -3.85 14.37
C PRO A 8 -1.47 -5.20 13.86
N TRP A 9 -2.25 -5.17 12.79
CA TRP A 9 -2.70 -6.38 12.10
C TRP A 9 -1.81 -6.75 10.92
N GLY A 10 -0.92 -5.85 10.49
CA GLY A 10 -0.01 -6.10 9.38
C GLY A 10 1.15 -5.11 9.33
N TYR A 11 2.16 -5.47 8.54
CA TYR A 11 3.34 -4.64 8.28
C TYR A 11 3.62 -4.62 6.79
N LEU A 12 3.93 -3.44 6.25
CA LEU A 12 4.54 -3.30 4.93
C LEU A 12 6.03 -3.15 5.12
N GLU A 13 6.77 -4.18 4.75
CA GLU A 13 8.22 -4.18 4.78
C GLU A 13 8.76 -3.72 3.42
N PRO A 14 9.55 -2.63 3.37
CA PRO A 14 10.05 -2.12 2.12
C PRO A 14 11.21 -3.00 1.63
N ILE A 15 11.23 -3.28 0.31
CA ILE A 15 12.30 -4.09 -0.32
C ILE A 15 13.66 -3.35 -0.26
N ASN A 16 13.64 -2.03 -0.14
CA ASN A 16 14.83 -1.20 0.04
C ASN A 16 14.50 0.06 0.87
N ASN A 17 15.52 0.80 1.28
CA ASN A 17 15.35 1.93 2.19
C ASN A 17 14.75 3.20 1.55
N ILE A 18 14.40 3.19 0.26
CA ILE A 18 13.81 4.37 -0.39
C ILE A 18 12.30 4.46 -0.12
N TYR A 19 11.67 3.34 0.23
CA TYR A 19 10.26 3.23 0.57
C TYR A 19 10.05 3.25 2.09
N PRO A 20 9.01 3.92 2.59
CA PRO A 20 8.70 3.92 4.01
C PRO A 20 8.16 2.56 4.46
N ARG A 21 8.56 2.13 5.66
CA ARG A 21 7.92 0.99 6.35
C ARG A 21 6.51 1.38 6.81
N GLY A 22 5.54 0.50 6.59
CA GLY A 22 4.15 0.71 7.02
C GLY A 22 3.81 -0.15 8.24
N ILE A 23 3.28 0.46 9.31
CA ILE A 23 2.68 -0.26 10.45
C ILE A 23 1.16 -0.11 10.35
N LEU A 24 0.46 -1.23 10.13
CA LEU A 24 -0.96 -1.21 9.78
C LEU A 24 -1.83 -1.52 11.00
N THR A 25 -2.53 -0.48 11.49
CA THR A 25 -3.44 -0.52 12.65
C THR A 25 -4.86 -0.06 12.30
N LYS A 26 -5.03 0.79 11.27
CA LYS A 26 -6.34 1.20 10.73
C LYS A 26 -6.93 0.11 9.83
N SER A 27 -8.24 0.12 9.62
CA SER A 27 -8.91 -0.84 8.71
C SER A 27 -8.57 -0.62 7.23
N SER A 28 -8.05 0.55 6.85
CA SER A 28 -7.69 0.86 5.47
C SER A 28 -6.53 1.84 5.44
N TYR A 29 -5.65 1.66 4.46
CA TYR A 29 -4.54 2.54 4.14
C TYR A 29 -4.54 2.84 2.66
N THR A 30 -4.48 4.12 2.30
CA THR A 30 -4.19 4.56 0.93
C THR A 30 -2.71 4.86 0.79
N ILE A 31 -2.06 4.31 -0.24
CA ILE A 31 -0.64 4.49 -0.52
C ILE A 31 -0.48 5.23 -1.84
N GLY A 32 0.38 6.25 -1.89
CA GLY A 32 0.62 7.03 -3.10
C GLY A 32 1.43 8.29 -2.85
N ARG A 33 1.54 9.16 -3.86
CA ARG A 33 2.34 10.41 -3.77
C ARG A 33 1.62 11.58 -3.11
N HIS A 34 0.29 11.53 -2.96
CA HIS A 34 -0.47 12.69 -2.53
C HIS A 34 -0.46 12.85 -0.99
N PRO A 35 0.09 13.95 -0.43
CA PRO A 35 0.36 14.06 1.00
C PRO A 35 -0.90 14.15 1.88
N ASN A 36 -2.01 14.64 1.33
CA ASN A 36 -3.26 14.82 2.08
C ASN A 36 -4.30 13.74 1.81
N GLU A 37 -4.01 12.81 0.88
CA GLU A 37 -4.98 11.78 0.49
C GLU A 37 -4.44 10.36 0.68
N CYS A 38 -3.17 10.21 1.06
CA CYS A 38 -2.54 8.92 1.35
C CYS A 38 -2.17 8.84 2.83
N ASP A 39 -2.40 7.68 3.43
CA ASP A 39 -1.94 7.35 4.78
C ASP A 39 -0.44 7.06 4.81
N ILE A 40 0.09 6.45 3.75
CA ILE A 40 1.52 6.22 3.55
C ILE A 40 1.94 6.96 2.28
N ILE A 41 2.80 7.95 2.48
CA ILE A 41 3.18 8.89 1.42
C ILE A 41 4.50 8.42 0.80
N LEU A 42 4.46 8.16 -0.50
CA LEU A 42 5.60 7.79 -1.32
C LEU A 42 6.26 9.06 -1.88
N ASP A 43 7.02 9.78 -1.04
CA ASP A 43 7.53 11.11 -1.39
C ASP A 43 8.89 11.47 -0.76
N SER A 44 9.67 10.47 -0.34
CA SER A 44 11.02 10.68 0.19
C SER A 44 11.93 11.33 -0.87
N LYS A 45 12.98 12.03 -0.41
CA LYS A 45 13.93 12.69 -1.32
C LYS A 45 14.61 11.68 -2.24
N GLU A 46 14.96 10.53 -1.69
CA GLU A 46 15.58 9.40 -2.37
C GLU A 46 14.64 8.82 -3.42
N LEU A 47 13.37 8.58 -3.06
CA LEU A 47 12.39 8.06 -3.99
C LEU A 47 12.09 9.05 -5.11
N ARG A 48 11.98 10.36 -4.84
CA ARG A 48 11.78 11.40 -5.87
C ARG A 48 12.87 11.44 -6.94
N GLN A 49 14.08 11.01 -6.62
CA GLN A 49 15.22 10.95 -7.54
C GLN A 49 15.28 9.63 -8.32
N HIS A 50 14.50 8.64 -7.90
CA HIS A 50 14.44 7.32 -8.54
C HIS A 50 13.65 7.39 -9.85
N GLU A 51 14.11 6.68 -10.88
CA GLU A 51 13.49 6.68 -12.21
C GLU A 51 12.00 6.27 -12.17
N TYR A 52 11.64 5.31 -11.31
CA TYR A 52 10.28 4.83 -11.16
C TYR A 52 9.30 5.78 -10.47
N PHE A 53 9.77 6.88 -9.86
CA PHE A 53 8.89 7.81 -9.16
C PHE A 53 7.79 8.38 -10.04
N ILE A 54 8.11 8.65 -11.31
CA ILE A 54 7.16 9.21 -12.28
C ILE A 54 6.00 8.26 -12.58
N HIS A 55 6.18 6.96 -12.36
CA HIS A 55 5.17 5.93 -12.60
C HIS A 55 4.21 5.74 -11.43
N LEU A 56 4.56 6.24 -10.23
CA LEU A 56 3.67 6.23 -9.09
C LEU A 56 2.50 7.19 -9.31
N SER A 57 1.31 6.77 -8.91
CA SER A 57 0.11 7.60 -8.99
C SER A 57 -0.07 8.45 -7.72
N SER A 58 -0.89 9.50 -7.80
CA SER A 58 -1.23 10.33 -6.64
C SER A 58 -1.84 9.48 -5.51
N LYS A 59 -2.77 8.61 -5.89
CA LYS A 59 -3.21 7.42 -5.14
C LYS A 59 -2.83 6.21 -5.98
N HIS A 60 -2.06 5.29 -5.42
CA HIS A 60 -1.51 4.16 -6.18
C HIS A 60 -2.27 2.88 -5.86
N PHE A 61 -2.33 2.49 -4.60
CA PHE A 61 -3.12 1.33 -4.17
C PHE A 61 -3.69 1.55 -2.77
N ILE A 62 -4.63 0.68 -2.41
CA ILE A 62 -5.28 0.67 -1.11
C ILE A 62 -5.13 -0.73 -0.52
N ILE A 63 -4.77 -0.81 0.76
CA ILE A 63 -4.81 -2.05 1.54
C ILE A 63 -5.92 -1.92 2.56
N GLU A 64 -6.84 -2.89 2.55
CA GLU A 64 -8.02 -2.91 3.42
C GLU A 64 -8.00 -4.19 4.26
N CYS A 65 -8.18 -4.04 5.57
CA CYS A 65 -8.35 -5.13 6.51
C CYS A 65 -9.83 -5.22 6.89
N LEU A 66 -10.45 -6.35 6.57
CA LEU A 66 -11.82 -6.70 6.94
C LEU A 66 -11.82 -7.82 7.99
N ASP A 67 -13.00 -8.07 8.57
CA ASP A 67 -13.25 -9.18 9.49
C ASP A 67 -12.27 -9.24 10.69
N ASN A 68 -11.92 -8.08 11.24
CA ASN A 68 -11.01 -7.92 12.39
C ASN A 68 -9.60 -8.52 12.16
N GLY A 69 -9.01 -8.33 10.98
CA GLY A 69 -7.64 -8.83 10.71
C GLY A 69 -7.58 -10.16 9.97
N ARG A 70 -8.72 -10.77 9.62
CA ARG A 70 -8.75 -12.09 8.97
C ARG A 70 -8.64 -12.02 7.46
N SER A 71 -9.13 -10.94 6.86
CA SER A 71 -9.22 -10.80 5.41
C SER A 71 -8.53 -9.51 4.99
N ILE A 72 -7.37 -9.62 4.36
CA ILE A 72 -6.60 -8.47 3.86
C ILE A 72 -6.82 -8.39 2.36
N PHE A 73 -7.24 -7.23 1.88
CA PHE A 73 -7.46 -6.99 0.46
C PHE A 73 -6.50 -5.93 -0.07
N PHE A 74 -6.01 -6.17 -1.27
CA PHE A 74 -5.28 -5.21 -2.06
C PHE A 74 -6.20 -4.68 -3.17
N ARG A 75 -6.15 -3.38 -3.42
CA ARG A 75 -6.88 -2.74 -4.52
C ARG A 75 -5.95 -1.80 -5.28
N ASP A 76 -5.76 -2.06 -6.57
CA ASP A 76 -5.09 -1.12 -7.47
C ASP A 76 -6.04 0.03 -7.85
N VAL A 77 -5.56 1.26 -7.69
CA VAL A 77 -6.23 2.49 -8.14
C VAL A 77 -5.30 3.37 -8.97
N SER A 78 -4.18 2.81 -9.41
CA SER A 78 -3.13 3.51 -10.12
C SER A 78 -3.41 3.64 -11.61
N ARG A 79 -2.77 4.62 -12.23
CA ARG A 79 -2.82 4.79 -13.70
C ARG A 79 -2.07 3.70 -14.45
N ASN A 80 -0.98 3.18 -13.88
CA ASN A 80 -0.04 2.30 -14.58
C ASN A 80 -0.15 0.82 -14.18
N GLY A 81 -1.04 0.49 -13.25
CA GLY A 81 -1.15 -0.84 -12.67
C GLY A 81 -0.22 -1.05 -11.48
N CYS A 82 -0.57 -2.04 -10.68
CA CYS A 82 0.29 -2.62 -9.64
C CYS A 82 0.44 -4.12 -9.89
N TYR A 83 1.56 -4.68 -9.46
CA TYR A 83 1.84 -6.10 -9.58
C TYR A 83 1.93 -6.75 -8.20
N ILE A 84 1.39 -7.96 -8.08
CA ILE A 84 1.51 -8.81 -6.90
C ILE A 84 2.21 -10.08 -7.33
N ASP A 85 3.41 -10.33 -6.79
CA ASP A 85 4.27 -11.46 -7.18
C ASP A 85 4.49 -11.60 -8.71
N GLY A 86 4.48 -10.47 -9.41
CA GLY A 86 4.66 -10.38 -10.86
C GLY A 86 3.37 -10.46 -11.68
N GLU A 87 2.22 -10.70 -11.07
CA GLU A 87 0.92 -10.67 -11.74
C GLU A 87 0.29 -9.27 -11.69
N LEU A 88 -0.19 -8.78 -12.85
CA LEU A 88 -0.81 -7.47 -12.97
C LEU A 88 -2.24 -7.47 -12.40
N ILE A 89 -2.49 -6.63 -11.38
CA ILE A 89 -3.79 -6.50 -10.68
C ILE A 89 -4.53 -5.23 -11.12
N HIS A 90 -4.42 -4.85 -12.39
CA HIS A 90 -4.83 -3.52 -12.85
C HIS A 90 -6.31 -3.21 -12.55
N HIS A 91 -6.57 -2.10 -11.84
CA HIS A 91 -7.91 -1.66 -11.40
C HIS A 91 -8.77 -2.75 -10.75
N SER A 92 -8.13 -3.72 -10.09
CA SER A 92 -8.78 -4.88 -9.50
C SER A 92 -8.62 -4.91 -7.99
N LYS A 93 -9.48 -5.68 -7.32
CA LYS A 93 -9.40 -5.96 -5.89
C LYS A 93 -9.17 -7.45 -5.70
N ILE A 94 -8.13 -7.81 -4.94
CA ILE A 94 -7.79 -9.21 -4.65
C ILE A 94 -7.64 -9.43 -3.15
N LEU A 95 -7.76 -10.69 -2.73
CA LEU A 95 -7.37 -11.12 -1.40
C LEU A 95 -5.85 -11.24 -1.36
N LEU A 96 -5.19 -10.46 -0.50
CA LEU A 96 -3.74 -10.46 -0.33
C LEU A 96 -3.37 -11.55 0.70
N GLN A 97 -2.45 -12.43 0.32
CA GLN A 97 -1.88 -13.43 1.22
C GLN A 97 -0.69 -12.87 2.00
N ASN A 98 -0.33 -13.54 3.08
CA ASN A 98 0.86 -13.17 3.85
C ASN A 98 2.12 -13.33 2.99
N SER A 99 3.03 -12.35 3.08
CA SER A 99 4.33 -12.35 2.40
C SER A 99 4.30 -12.21 0.88
N GLU A 100 3.17 -11.82 0.27
CA GLU A 100 3.14 -11.44 -1.16
C GLU A 100 3.86 -10.10 -1.39
N HIS A 101 4.51 -9.96 -2.54
CA HIS A 101 5.32 -8.80 -2.89
C HIS A 101 4.55 -7.85 -3.81
N ILE A 102 4.44 -6.59 -3.40
CA ILE A 102 3.81 -5.51 -4.19
C ILE A 102 4.89 -4.76 -4.97
N MET A 103 4.71 -4.61 -6.29
CA MET A 103 5.57 -3.82 -7.18
C MET A 103 4.80 -2.75 -7.95
#